data_AF-A0A7X5TNH2-F1
#
_entry.id   AF-A0A7X5TNH2-F1
#
_cell.length_a   1.000
_cell.length_b   1.000
_cell.length_c   1.000
_cell.angle_alpha   90.00
_cell.angle_beta   90.00
_cell.angle_gamma   90.00
#
_symmetry.space_group_name_H-M   'P 1'
#
loop_
_entity.id
_entity.type
_entity.pdbx_description
1 polymer ?
#
loop_
_entity_poly.entity_id
_entity_poly.type
_entity_poly.pdbx_seq_one_letter_code
_entity_poly.pdbx_strand_id
1 'polypeptide(L)'
;MPSQTTRTTAIFAFFISLLFSAFSHASTSTAKSMEYSHNGTQSNLPDLRKYPSGIPRKKAFLNVVVPVIDKHNQRIMQERKWLLEHQKAKHWSNQDIRFLQRICKNYNVSCSSSPKKVNWNKLLSRVDIIPTHFVATQAATESGWGTSKLAQQNNNLFGMRCGNSCKKTQGKIKGYSSYPTINDSVEAYMRNMNTHNAYESLRVSRAKQRNSQESLNTSKLIDNLEGYSQLGSTYNSYLHKVFNSNKGLITQAQEFAKNDHH
;
A
#
# COMPACT_ATOMS: atom_id res chain seq x y z
N MET A 1 21.22 27.55 21.24
CA MET A 1 19.79 27.49 20.86
C MET A 1 19.51 26.12 20.29
N PRO A 2 18.82 25.21 21.01
CA PRO A 2 18.45 23.94 20.41
C PRO A 2 17.23 24.14 19.51
N SER A 3 17.43 23.82 18.24
CA SER A 3 16.44 23.75 17.17
C SER A 3 15.28 22.84 17.57
N GLN A 4 14.06 23.39 17.61
CA GLN A 4 12.83 22.63 17.73
C GLN A 4 12.65 21.77 16.48
N THR A 5 13.03 20.50 16.57
CA THR A 5 12.62 19.48 15.60
C THR A 5 11.13 19.25 15.78
N THR A 6 10.33 19.89 14.93
CA THR A 6 8.91 19.56 14.77
C THR A 6 8.81 18.10 14.34
N ARG A 7 8.58 17.21 15.30
CA ARG A 7 8.14 15.83 15.03
C ARG A 7 6.80 15.93 14.31
N THR A 8 6.81 15.85 12.98
CA THR A 8 5.60 15.63 12.19
C THR A 8 5.10 14.23 12.50
N THR A 9 4.27 14.11 13.53
CA THR A 9 3.58 12.88 13.88
C THR A 9 2.57 12.61 12.78
N ALA A 10 2.79 11.54 12.02
CA ALA A 10 1.74 10.97 11.20
C ALA A 10 0.71 10.36 12.17
N ILE A 11 -0.40 11.05 12.41
CA ILE A 11 -1.48 10.55 13.27
C ILE A 11 -2.23 9.47 12.49
N PHE A 12 -1.74 8.23 12.53
CA PHE A 12 -2.34 7.10 11.83
C PHE A 12 -2.41 5.83 12.67
N ALA A 13 -3.52 5.12 12.47
CA ALA A 13 -3.92 3.84 13.07
C ALA A 13 -3.97 3.80 14.61
N PHE A 14 -5.09 4.24 15.19
CA PHE A 14 -5.59 3.58 16.41
C PHE A 14 -6.28 2.30 15.94
N PHE A 15 -5.73 1.16 16.34
CA PHE A 15 -6.41 -0.12 16.25
C PHE A 15 -7.83 0.06 16.79
N ILE A 16 -8.85 -0.18 15.96
CA ILE A 16 -10.20 -0.42 16.49
C ILE A 16 -10.09 -1.79 17.16
N SER A 17 -9.77 -1.78 18.45
CA SER A 17 -9.95 -2.89 19.35
C SER A 17 -11.43 -3.29 19.32
N LEU A 18 -11.75 -4.31 18.53
CA LEU A 18 -12.94 -5.11 18.75
C LEU A 18 -12.45 -6.48 19.19
N LEU A 19 -12.34 -6.63 20.51
CA LEU A 19 -12.33 -7.92 21.18
C LEU A 19 -13.62 -8.64 20.79
N PHE A 20 -13.56 -9.56 19.83
CA PHE A 20 -14.63 -10.52 19.59
C PHE A 20 -14.25 -11.84 20.27
N SER A 21 -14.65 -12.00 21.53
CA SER A 21 -14.86 -13.32 22.12
C SER A 21 -16.23 -13.82 21.67
N ALA A 22 -16.27 -14.57 20.57
CA ALA A 22 -17.43 -15.36 20.20
C ALA A 22 -16.98 -16.81 20.00
N PHE A 23 -17.29 -17.65 20.98
CA PHE A 23 -17.40 -19.09 20.77
C PHE A 23 -18.41 -19.32 19.64
N SER A 24 -18.06 -20.14 18.65
CA SER A 24 -19.04 -20.60 17.67
C SER A 24 -18.74 -22.06 17.33
N HIS A 25 -19.73 -22.88 17.64
CA HIS A 25 -19.80 -24.28 17.28
C HIS A 25 -19.73 -24.43 15.76
N ALA A 26 -18.91 -25.36 15.29
CA ALA A 26 -18.78 -25.68 13.89
C ALA A 26 -20.05 -26.41 13.42
N SER A 27 -20.88 -25.74 12.62
CA SER A 27 -21.83 -26.42 11.75
C SER A 27 -21.21 -26.54 10.36
N THR A 28 -20.90 -27.76 9.97
CA THR A 28 -20.46 -28.14 8.63
C THR A 28 -21.62 -27.94 7.65
N SER A 29 -21.58 -26.86 6.89
CA SER A 29 -22.35 -26.76 5.64
C SER A 29 -21.39 -26.52 4.49
N THR A 30 -21.43 -27.43 3.52
CA THR A 30 -20.67 -27.43 2.28
C THR A 30 -21.17 -26.31 1.38
N ALA A 31 -20.65 -25.10 1.57
CA ALA A 31 -20.92 -23.96 0.69
C ALA A 31 -20.06 -24.08 -0.58
N LYS A 32 -20.73 -24.35 -1.70
CA LYS A 32 -20.21 -24.33 -3.07
C LYS A 32 -19.49 -23.00 -3.33
N SER A 33 -18.19 -23.06 -3.64
CA SER A 33 -17.33 -21.89 -3.87
C SER A 33 -17.77 -21.12 -5.11
N MET A 34 -18.35 -19.93 -4.93
CA MET A 34 -18.47 -18.95 -6.02
C MET A 34 -17.12 -18.28 -6.24
N GLU A 35 -16.48 -18.66 -7.34
CA GLU A 35 -15.25 -18.07 -7.86
C GLU A 35 -15.57 -16.69 -8.45
N TYR A 36 -14.84 -15.66 -8.00
CA TYR A 36 -15.07 -14.28 -8.41
C TYR A 36 -14.33 -14.02 -9.74
N SER A 37 -15.06 -13.60 -10.78
CA SER A 37 -14.52 -13.28 -12.10
C SER A 37 -14.09 -11.80 -12.21
N HIS A 38 -12.88 -11.57 -12.72
CA HIS A 38 -12.29 -10.25 -12.94
C HIS A 38 -12.74 -9.64 -14.27
N ASN A 39 -13.64 -8.65 -14.24
CA ASN A 39 -13.92 -7.79 -15.39
C ASN A 39 -13.47 -6.34 -15.14
N GLY A 40 -12.32 -5.98 -15.75
CA GLY A 40 -12.02 -4.71 -16.46
C GLY A 40 -12.09 -3.35 -15.77
N THR A 41 -12.86 -3.16 -14.70
CA THR A 41 -12.98 -1.89 -13.99
C THR A 41 -13.28 -2.23 -12.54
N GLN A 42 -12.26 -2.27 -11.69
CA GLN A 42 -12.38 -2.85 -10.36
C GLN A 42 -13.21 -1.93 -9.45
N SER A 43 -14.51 -2.18 -9.50
CA SER A 43 -15.57 -1.71 -8.64
C SER A 43 -15.22 -1.96 -7.17
N ASN A 44 -15.82 -1.15 -6.29
CA ASN A 44 -15.77 -1.24 -4.83
C ASN A 44 -15.51 -2.65 -4.28
N LEU A 45 -14.85 -2.71 -3.11
CA LEU A 45 -14.66 -3.97 -2.39
C LEU A 45 -16.00 -4.70 -2.25
N PRO A 46 -16.09 -5.99 -2.65
CA PRO A 46 -17.33 -6.75 -2.47
C PRO A 46 -17.67 -6.84 -0.97
N ASP A 47 -18.92 -7.18 -0.64
CA ASP A 47 -19.28 -7.47 0.74
C ASP A 47 -18.65 -8.79 1.17
N LEU A 48 -17.45 -8.70 1.73
CA LEU A 48 -16.64 -9.85 2.15
C LEU A 48 -17.23 -10.59 3.37
N ARG A 49 -18.27 -10.04 4.01
CA ARG A 49 -19.00 -10.73 5.09
C ARG A 49 -19.84 -11.89 4.58
N LYS A 50 -20.12 -11.94 3.27
CA LYS A 50 -20.76 -13.09 2.62
C LYS A 50 -19.89 -14.36 2.65
N TYR A 51 -18.59 -14.23 2.87
CA TYR A 51 -17.67 -15.36 3.02
C TYR A 51 -17.47 -15.70 4.51
N PRO A 52 -17.41 -17.00 4.86
CA PRO A 52 -17.06 -17.45 6.21
C PRO A 52 -15.74 -16.83 6.68
N SER A 53 -15.63 -16.56 7.98
CA SER A 53 -14.40 -16.07 8.58
C SER A 53 -13.25 -17.07 8.38
N GLY A 54 -12.01 -16.57 8.44
CA GLY A 54 -10.83 -17.39 8.20
C GLY A 54 -10.43 -17.44 6.72
N ILE A 55 -9.96 -18.59 6.25
CA ILE A 55 -9.33 -18.74 4.93
C ILE A 55 -10.23 -18.30 3.77
N PRO A 56 -11.54 -18.64 3.71
CA PRO A 56 -12.39 -18.24 2.58
C PRO A 56 -12.44 -16.73 2.38
N ARG A 57 -12.70 -15.97 3.45
CA ARG A 57 -12.72 -14.50 3.40
C ARG A 57 -11.34 -13.90 3.09
N LYS A 58 -10.28 -14.46 3.66
CA LYS A 58 -8.91 -14.02 3.38
C LYS A 58 -8.58 -14.14 1.89
N LYS A 59 -8.92 -15.27 1.27
CA LYS A 59 -8.74 -15.48 -0.18
C LYS A 59 -9.56 -14.48 -1.00
N ALA A 60 -10.85 -14.31 -0.68
CA ALA A 60 -11.71 -13.35 -1.36
C ALA A 60 -11.16 -11.91 -1.28
N PHE A 61 -10.65 -11.50 -0.11
CA PHE A 61 -9.98 -10.20 0.06
C PHE A 61 -8.71 -10.08 -0.80
N LEU A 62 -7.83 -11.09 -0.73
CA LEU A 62 -6.54 -11.07 -1.43
C LEU A 62 -6.71 -11.09 -2.95
N ASN A 63 -7.68 -11.84 -3.49
CA ASN A 63 -7.97 -11.85 -4.92
C ASN A 63 -8.39 -10.48 -5.45
N VAL A 64 -9.00 -9.62 -4.63
CA VAL A 64 -9.30 -8.25 -5.02
C VAL A 64 -8.06 -7.35 -4.92
N VAL A 65 -7.32 -7.45 -3.81
CA VAL A 65 -6.31 -6.45 -3.45
C VAL A 65 -4.94 -6.72 -4.09
N VAL A 66 -4.54 -7.98 -4.21
CA VAL A 66 -3.20 -8.37 -4.72
C VAL A 66 -2.98 -7.94 -6.18
N PRO A 67 -3.90 -8.19 -7.13
CA PRO A 67 -3.71 -7.75 -8.51
C PRO A 67 -3.54 -6.23 -8.63
N VAL A 68 -4.27 -5.47 -7.82
CA VAL A 68 -4.18 -4.00 -7.77
C VAL A 68 -2.80 -3.56 -7.28
N ILE A 69 -2.27 -4.18 -6.22
CA ILE A 69 -0.94 -3.88 -5.69
C ILE A 69 0.14 -4.20 -6.75
N ASP A 70 0.06 -5.38 -7.37
CA ASP A 70 1.03 -5.82 -8.37
C ASP A 70 1.03 -4.89 -9.59
N LYS A 71 -0.15 -4.45 -10.06
CA LYS A 71 -0.28 -3.46 -11.12
C LYS A 71 0.42 -2.13 -10.79
N HIS A 72 0.24 -1.62 -9.57
CA HIS A 72 0.93 -0.40 -9.13
C HIS A 72 2.44 -0.61 -9.02
N ASN A 73 2.89 -1.75 -8.48
CA ASN A 73 4.31 -2.10 -8.42
C ASN A 73 4.94 -2.20 -9.81
N GLN A 74 4.25 -2.78 -10.80
CA GLN A 74 4.71 -2.82 -12.19
C GLN A 74 4.90 -1.41 -12.76
N ARG A 75 3.92 -0.51 -12.57
CA ARG A 75 4.02 0.89 -13.01
C ARG A 75 5.19 1.61 -12.34
N ILE A 76 5.35 1.46 -11.03
CA ILE A 76 6.48 2.07 -10.29
C ILE A 76 7.81 1.54 -10.82
N MET A 77 7.91 0.23 -11.11
CA MET A 77 9.14 -0.37 -11.62
C MET A 77 9.47 0.11 -13.04
N GLN A 78 8.47 0.30 -13.90
CA GLN A 78 8.64 0.89 -15.22
C GLN A 78 9.17 2.33 -15.12
N GLU A 79 8.57 3.16 -14.25
CA GLU A 79 9.05 4.52 -13.98
C GLU A 79 10.49 4.51 -13.44
N ARG A 80 10.80 3.61 -12.51
CA ARG A 80 12.17 3.45 -11.95
C ARG A 80 13.18 3.05 -13.02
N LYS A 81 12.86 2.05 -13.84
CA LYS A 81 13.73 1.59 -14.93
C LYS A 81 14.03 2.73 -15.90
N TRP A 82 12.99 3.44 -16.32
CA TRP A 82 13.12 4.61 -17.19
C TRP A 82 14.03 5.68 -16.56
N LEU A 83 13.86 6.00 -15.28
CA LEU A 83 14.73 6.96 -14.58
C LEU A 83 16.20 6.51 -14.58
N LEU A 84 16.47 5.23 -14.30
CA LEU A 84 17.84 4.70 -14.23
C LEU A 84 18.55 4.77 -15.59
N GLU A 85 17.83 4.50 -16.67
CA GLU A 85 18.31 4.60 -18.04
C GLU A 85 18.58 6.06 -18.46
N HIS A 86 17.71 6.99 -18.04
CA HIS A 86 17.77 8.38 -18.51
C HIS A 86 18.61 9.30 -17.63
N GLN A 87 18.89 8.96 -16.36
CA GLN A 87 19.60 9.87 -15.44
C GLN A 87 20.98 10.34 -15.94
N LYS A 88 21.64 9.56 -16.80
CA LYS A 88 22.97 9.87 -17.39
C LYS A 88 22.88 10.37 -18.85
N ALA A 89 21.67 10.57 -19.38
CA ALA A 89 21.48 11.00 -20.76
C ALA A 89 22.05 12.42 -20.97
N LYS A 90 22.82 12.58 -22.06
CA LYS A 90 23.41 13.87 -22.46
C LYS A 90 22.37 14.81 -23.07
N HIS A 91 21.40 14.25 -23.80
CA HIS A 91 20.33 14.96 -24.47
C HIS A 91 18.98 14.48 -23.94
N TRP A 92 18.03 15.41 -23.83
CA TRP A 92 16.69 15.15 -23.30
C TRP A 92 15.68 15.71 -24.28
N SER A 93 14.75 14.88 -24.75
CA SER A 93 13.65 15.37 -25.57
C SER A 93 12.64 16.13 -24.70
N ASN A 94 11.82 16.98 -25.32
CA ASN A 94 10.71 17.64 -24.61
C ASN A 94 9.73 16.63 -24.01
N GLN A 95 9.59 15.45 -24.61
CA GLN A 95 8.75 14.37 -24.07
C GLN A 95 9.37 13.78 -22.80
N ASP A 96 10.68 13.54 -22.78
CA ASP A 96 11.39 13.03 -21.60
C ASP A 96 11.32 14.02 -20.45
N ILE A 97 11.48 15.32 -20.73
CA ILE A 97 11.37 16.37 -19.72
C ILE A 97 9.96 16.37 -19.10
N ARG A 98 8.89 16.30 -19.91
CA ARG A 98 7.52 16.22 -19.40
C ARG A 98 7.27 14.94 -18.60
N PHE A 99 7.81 13.81 -19.04
CA PHE A 99 7.68 12.54 -18.34
C PHE A 99 8.40 12.56 -17.00
N LEU A 100 9.63 13.06 -16.94
CA LEU A 100 10.39 13.29 -15.71
C LEU A 100 9.62 14.21 -14.76
N GLN A 101 9.12 15.35 -15.24
CA GLN A 101 8.33 16.29 -14.43
C GLN A 101 7.07 15.63 -13.85
N ARG A 102 6.38 14.78 -14.62
CA ARG A 102 5.23 14.01 -14.12
C ARG A 102 5.63 13.06 -13.00
N ILE A 103 6.73 12.31 -13.15
CA ILE A 103 7.25 11.44 -12.10
C ILE A 103 7.59 12.28 -10.86
N CYS A 104 8.36 13.36 -11.01
CA CYS A 104 8.74 14.23 -9.90
C CYS A 104 7.54 14.77 -9.12
N LYS A 105 6.50 15.23 -9.82
CA LYS A 105 5.23 15.66 -9.21
C LYS A 105 4.55 14.52 -8.45
N ASN A 106 4.49 13.32 -9.03
CA ASN A 106 3.90 12.14 -8.39
C ASN A 106 4.66 11.76 -7.11
N TYR A 107 5.99 11.84 -7.11
CA TYR A 107 6.82 11.50 -5.95
C TYR A 107 7.20 12.69 -5.04
N ASN A 108 6.57 13.85 -5.24
CA ASN A 108 6.78 15.06 -4.45
C ASN A 108 8.28 15.46 -4.36
N VAL A 109 8.97 15.39 -5.49
CA VAL A 109 10.36 15.84 -5.67
C VAL A 109 10.34 17.07 -6.56
N SER A 110 11.06 18.12 -6.16
CA SER A 110 11.21 19.30 -7.02
C SER A 110 12.10 18.95 -8.20
N CYS A 111 11.57 19.17 -9.41
CA CYS A 111 12.33 19.03 -10.64
C CYS A 111 12.30 20.35 -11.39
N SER A 112 13.49 20.91 -11.63
CA SER A 112 13.63 22.07 -12.50
C SER A 112 13.39 21.66 -13.96
N SER A 113 13.23 22.63 -14.85
CA SER A 113 13.22 22.39 -16.31
C SER A 113 14.51 21.71 -16.81
N SER A 114 15.59 21.74 -16.03
CA SER A 114 16.84 21.05 -16.31
C SER A 114 16.96 19.72 -15.52
N PRO A 115 17.07 18.56 -16.21
CA PRO A 115 17.34 17.27 -15.59
C PRO A 115 18.62 17.22 -14.75
N LYS A 116 19.61 18.07 -15.06
CA LYS A 116 20.88 18.17 -14.31
C LYS A 116 20.71 18.71 -12.88
N LYS A 117 19.63 19.46 -12.61
CA LYS A 117 19.36 20.03 -11.29
C LYS A 117 18.42 19.15 -10.44
N VAL A 118 17.99 18.00 -10.96
CA VAL A 118 17.14 17.07 -10.21
C VAL A 118 17.97 16.39 -9.12
N ASN A 119 17.41 16.31 -7.91
CA ASN A 119 17.99 15.48 -6.86
C ASN A 119 17.68 14.00 -7.15
N TRP A 120 18.52 13.37 -7.97
CA TRP A 120 18.36 12.00 -8.42
C TRP A 120 18.34 10.98 -7.27
N ASN A 121 19.16 11.19 -6.24
CA ASN A 121 19.19 10.32 -5.06
C ASN A 121 17.85 10.35 -4.32
N LYS A 122 17.27 11.54 -4.12
CA LYS A 122 15.94 11.69 -3.51
C LYS A 122 14.83 11.13 -4.39
N LEU A 123 14.92 11.32 -5.71
CA LEU A 123 13.94 10.77 -6.64
C LEU A 123 13.96 9.24 -6.61
N LEU A 124 15.13 8.63 -6.78
CA LEU A 124 15.29 7.18 -6.80
C LEU A 124 15.05 6.53 -5.42
N SER A 125 15.17 7.24 -4.30
CA SER A 125 14.76 6.69 -3.00
C SER A 125 13.23 6.63 -2.82
N ARG A 126 12.49 7.46 -3.58
CA ARG A 126 11.02 7.50 -3.58
C ARG A 126 10.38 6.63 -4.66
N VAL A 127 10.97 6.57 -5.86
CA VAL A 127 10.48 5.75 -6.99
C VAL A 127 10.97 4.31 -6.86
N ASP A 128 10.39 3.56 -5.92
CA ASP A 128 10.60 2.12 -5.81
C ASP A 128 9.32 1.43 -5.34
N ILE A 129 9.23 0.14 -5.65
CA ILE A 129 8.09 -0.72 -5.29
C ILE A 129 8.00 -0.90 -3.77
N ILE A 130 6.83 -1.30 -3.31
CA ILE A 130 6.63 -1.78 -1.95
C ILE A 130 6.16 -3.23 -2.08
N PRO A 131 6.85 -4.22 -1.48
CA PRO A 131 6.53 -5.62 -1.68
C PRO A 131 5.05 -5.93 -1.45
N THR A 132 4.48 -6.76 -2.29
CA THR A 132 3.04 -7.07 -2.25
C THR A 132 2.63 -7.69 -0.92
N HIS A 133 3.46 -8.58 -0.35
CA HIS A 133 3.25 -9.07 1.00
C HIS A 133 3.17 -7.97 2.06
N PHE A 134 3.99 -6.93 1.95
CA PHE A 134 3.97 -5.80 2.87
C PHE A 134 2.66 -5.02 2.76
N VAL A 135 2.28 -4.61 1.55
CA VAL A 135 1.06 -3.82 1.32
C VAL A 135 -0.20 -4.63 1.66
N ALA A 136 -0.25 -5.91 1.27
CA ALA A 136 -1.40 -6.79 1.55
C ALA A 136 -1.55 -7.07 3.05
N THR A 137 -0.44 -7.26 3.79
CA THR A 137 -0.46 -7.45 5.24
C THR A 137 -1.09 -6.24 5.94
N GLN A 138 -0.69 -5.03 5.55
CA GLN A 138 -1.25 -3.82 6.15
C GLN A 138 -2.68 -3.58 5.71
N ALA A 139 -3.02 -3.77 4.43
CA ALA A 139 -4.40 -3.67 3.96
C ALA A 139 -5.30 -4.63 4.75
N ALA A 140 -4.89 -5.88 4.94
CA ALA A 140 -5.65 -6.86 5.74
C ALA A 140 -5.79 -6.45 7.20
N THR A 141 -4.70 -5.93 7.79
CA THR A 141 -4.65 -5.48 9.18
C THR A 141 -5.59 -4.30 9.44
N GLU A 142 -5.45 -3.24 8.66
CA GLU A 142 -6.16 -1.97 8.85
C GLU A 142 -7.65 -2.07 8.47
N SER A 143 -7.99 -2.91 7.49
CA SER A 143 -9.38 -3.08 7.03
C SER A 143 -10.13 -4.23 7.69
N GLY A 144 -9.46 -5.02 8.54
CA GLY A 144 -10.04 -6.24 9.09
C GLY A 144 -10.43 -7.23 7.98
N TRP A 145 -9.50 -7.51 7.06
CA TRP A 145 -9.76 -8.29 5.84
C TRP A 145 -10.91 -7.71 5.00
N GLY A 146 -10.96 -6.38 4.92
CA GLY A 146 -11.92 -5.63 4.14
C GLY A 146 -13.32 -5.49 4.75
N THR A 147 -13.55 -6.01 5.95
CA THR A 147 -14.89 -5.99 6.57
C THR A 147 -15.18 -4.72 7.36
N SER A 148 -14.18 -3.88 7.63
CA SER A 148 -14.38 -2.66 8.41
C SER A 148 -15.35 -1.71 7.71
N LYS A 149 -16.14 -0.97 8.50
CA LYS A 149 -17.05 0.05 7.99
C LYS A 149 -16.32 1.09 7.13
N LEU A 150 -15.08 1.42 7.49
CA LEU A 150 -14.25 2.36 6.73
C LEU A 150 -13.85 1.80 5.36
N ALA A 151 -13.44 0.54 5.30
CA ALA A 151 -13.11 -0.12 4.04
C ALA A 151 -14.33 -0.19 3.10
N GLN A 152 -15.49 -0.55 3.64
CA GLN A 152 -16.73 -0.70 2.87
C GLN A 152 -17.34 0.65 2.44
N GLN A 153 -17.38 1.64 3.34
CA GLN A 153 -18.03 2.92 3.05
C GLN A 153 -17.11 3.88 2.31
N ASN A 154 -15.82 3.95 2.65
CA ASN A 154 -14.89 4.92 2.07
C ASN A 154 -13.94 4.33 1.02
N ASN A 155 -14.03 3.02 0.72
CA ASN A 155 -12.99 2.30 -0.02
C ASN A 155 -11.60 2.51 0.58
N ASN A 156 -11.48 2.73 1.89
CA ASN A 156 -10.21 3.11 2.52
C ASN A 156 -9.67 1.92 3.33
N LEU A 157 -8.77 1.17 2.69
CA LEU A 157 -8.21 -0.06 3.26
C LEU A 157 -7.16 0.18 4.34
N PHE A 158 -6.62 1.39 4.45
CA PHE A 158 -5.40 1.68 5.22
C PHE A 158 -5.60 2.69 6.33
N GLY A 159 -6.85 3.08 6.62
CA GLY A 159 -7.14 4.06 7.68
C GLY A 159 -6.66 5.48 7.38
N MET A 160 -6.43 5.84 6.11
CA MET A 160 -5.90 7.15 5.72
C MET A 160 -6.89 8.28 6.06
N ARG A 161 -6.37 9.36 6.62
CA ARG A 161 -7.08 10.52 7.17
C ARG A 161 -6.75 11.66 6.27
N CYS A 162 -7.75 12.48 6.00
CA CYS A 162 -7.59 13.68 5.18
C CYS A 162 -7.42 14.95 6.03
N GLY A 163 -7.52 14.85 7.37
CA GLY A 163 -7.42 16.01 8.26
C GLY A 163 -8.41 17.11 7.82
N ASN A 164 -7.90 18.33 7.69
CA ASN A 164 -8.72 19.49 7.28
C ASN A 164 -9.10 19.46 5.79
N SER A 165 -8.52 18.57 4.97
CA SER A 165 -8.81 18.44 3.54
C SER A 165 -9.98 17.49 3.23
N CYS A 166 -10.63 16.93 4.25
CA CYS A 166 -11.75 16.02 4.06
C CYS A 166 -12.95 16.72 3.43
N LYS A 167 -13.28 16.34 2.18
CA LYS A 167 -14.56 16.71 1.58
C LYS A 167 -15.68 16.03 2.38
N LYS A 168 -16.71 16.81 2.74
CA LYS A 168 -17.94 16.25 3.32
C LYS A 168 -18.67 15.50 2.22
N THR A 169 -18.69 14.17 2.31
CA THR A 169 -19.40 13.30 1.37
C THR A 169 -20.44 12.50 2.14
N GLN A 170 -21.69 12.53 1.68
CA GLN A 170 -22.78 11.79 2.30
C GLN A 170 -22.47 10.27 2.30
N GLY A 171 -22.79 9.59 3.40
CA GLY A 171 -22.55 8.15 3.56
C GLY A 171 -21.09 7.75 3.79
N LYS A 172 -20.14 8.69 3.86
CA LYS A 172 -18.72 8.43 4.16
C LYS A 172 -18.40 8.76 5.61
N ILE A 173 -17.48 7.98 6.20
CA ILE A 173 -16.98 8.22 7.56
C ILE A 173 -16.13 9.50 7.56
N LYS A 174 -16.50 10.45 8.43
CA LYS A 174 -15.83 11.75 8.58
C LYS A 174 -14.41 11.59 9.13
N GLY A 175 -13.52 12.50 8.74
CA GLY A 175 -12.11 12.51 9.18
C GLY A 175 -11.20 11.54 8.43
N TYR A 176 -11.76 10.66 7.59
CA TYR A 176 -11.04 9.70 6.77
C TYR A 176 -11.17 10.01 5.28
N SER A 177 -10.09 9.75 4.55
CA SER A 177 -10.11 9.83 3.09
C SER A 177 -11.16 8.87 2.53
N SER A 178 -11.82 9.27 1.44
CA SER A 178 -12.71 8.42 0.65
C SER A 178 -12.17 8.32 -0.75
N TYR A 179 -12.14 7.09 -1.26
CA TYR A 179 -11.61 6.76 -2.57
C TYR A 179 -12.74 6.31 -3.51
N PRO A 180 -12.70 6.68 -4.80
CA PRO A 180 -13.68 6.18 -5.77
C PRO A 180 -13.64 4.66 -5.90
N THR A 181 -12.44 4.06 -5.91
CA THR A 181 -12.24 2.61 -6.02
C THR A 181 -11.16 2.11 -5.06
N ILE A 182 -11.04 0.78 -4.95
CA ILE A 182 -9.92 0.14 -4.22
C ILE A 182 -8.58 0.41 -4.90
N ASN A 183 -8.57 0.54 -6.23
CA ASN A 183 -7.38 0.95 -6.97
C ASN A 183 -6.86 2.31 -6.49
N ASP A 184 -7.74 3.29 -6.31
CA ASP A 184 -7.35 4.63 -5.82
C ASP A 184 -6.85 4.60 -4.38
N SER A 185 -7.41 3.73 -3.53
CA SER A 185 -6.94 3.54 -2.16
C SER A 185 -5.55 2.95 -2.10
N VAL A 186 -5.25 1.94 -2.92
CA VAL A 186 -3.91 1.33 -2.98
C VAL A 186 -2.91 2.31 -3.59
N GLU A 187 -3.27 3.05 -4.64
CA GLU A 187 -2.41 4.07 -5.24
C GLU A 187 -2.04 5.16 -4.22
N ALA A 188 -3.04 5.71 -3.53
CA ALA A 188 -2.83 6.75 -2.52
C ALA A 188 -1.96 6.24 -1.36
N TYR A 189 -2.17 5.01 -0.93
CA TYR A 189 -1.36 4.37 0.10
C TYR A 189 0.11 4.23 -0.31
N MET A 190 0.35 3.61 -1.47
CA MET A 190 1.71 3.38 -1.95
C MET A 190 2.43 4.70 -2.22
N ARG A 191 1.72 5.70 -2.74
CA ARG A 191 2.24 7.06 -2.89
C ARG A 191 2.61 7.68 -1.54
N ASN A 192 1.76 7.53 -0.52
CA ASN A 192 2.03 8.03 0.82
C ASN A 192 3.32 7.40 1.39
N MET A 193 3.45 6.08 1.32
CA MET A 193 4.64 5.35 1.76
C MET A 193 5.91 5.78 0.99
N ASN A 194 5.77 6.04 -0.31
CA ASN A 194 6.87 6.48 -1.16
C ASN A 194 7.25 7.95 -0.98
N THR A 195 6.43 8.81 -0.38
CA THR A 195 6.66 10.26 -0.43
C THR A 195 6.63 10.98 0.91
N HIS A 196 5.88 10.47 1.89
CA HIS A 196 5.70 11.14 3.16
C HIS A 196 6.96 11.04 4.02
N ASN A 197 7.34 12.11 4.71
CA ASN A 197 8.59 12.19 5.47
C ASN A 197 8.65 11.15 6.60
N ALA A 198 7.51 10.86 7.26
CA ALA A 198 7.44 9.85 8.31
C ALA A 198 7.95 8.46 7.89
N TYR A 199 7.88 8.11 6.60
CA TYR A 199 8.32 6.80 6.10
C TYR A 199 9.72 6.82 5.47
N GLU A 200 10.56 7.77 5.89
CA GLU A 200 11.95 7.83 5.44
C GLU A 200 12.76 6.60 5.85
N SER A 201 12.61 6.11 7.08
CA SER A 201 13.27 4.88 7.56
C SER A 201 12.95 3.67 6.66
N LEU A 202 11.68 3.50 6.29
CA LEU A 202 11.25 2.48 5.32
C LEU A 202 11.97 2.63 3.97
N ARG A 203 12.06 3.85 3.43
CA ARG A 203 12.72 4.11 2.13
C ARG A 203 14.22 3.86 2.19
N VAL A 204 14.88 4.22 3.29
CA VAL A 204 16.29 3.93 3.55
C VAL A 204 16.53 2.41 3.60
N SER A 205 15.66 1.67 4.30
CA SER A 205 15.71 0.21 4.36
C SER A 205 15.57 -0.43 2.98
N ARG A 206 14.64 0.04 2.14
CA ARG A 206 14.52 -0.42 0.75
C ARG A 206 15.77 -0.14 -0.08
N ALA A 207 16.30 1.08 0.01
CA ALA A 207 17.50 1.47 -0.73
C ALA A 207 18.71 0.61 -0.35
N LYS A 208 18.90 0.30 0.94
CA LYS A 208 19.95 -0.61 1.42
C LYS A 208 19.84 -2.00 0.80
N GLN A 209 18.64 -2.57 0.78
CA GLN A 209 18.39 -3.89 0.20
C GLN A 209 18.63 -3.92 -1.31
N ARG A 210 18.27 -2.84 -2.03
CA ARG A 210 18.61 -2.70 -3.46
C ARG A 210 20.11 -2.69 -3.70
N ASN A 211 20.86 -1.97 -2.87
CA ASN A 211 22.30 -1.85 -3.02
C ASN A 211 23.04 -3.17 -2.72
N SER A 212 22.48 -4.03 -1.86
CA SER A 212 23.00 -5.38 -1.63
C SER A 212 22.50 -6.43 -2.64
N GLN A 213 21.78 -6.01 -3.69
CA GLN A 213 21.15 -6.89 -4.68
C GLN A 213 20.18 -7.93 -4.06
N GLU A 214 19.70 -7.66 -2.85
CA GLU A 214 18.70 -8.49 -2.18
C GLU A 214 17.31 -8.21 -2.75
N SER A 215 16.48 -9.25 -2.81
CA SER A 215 15.04 -9.04 -2.94
C SER A 215 14.53 -8.26 -1.73
N LEU A 216 13.55 -7.39 -1.96
CA LEU A 216 12.96 -6.60 -0.87
C LEU A 216 12.27 -7.53 0.13
N ASN A 217 12.85 -7.64 1.31
CA ASN A 217 12.39 -8.46 2.42
C ASN A 217 11.32 -7.72 3.23
N THR A 218 10.09 -8.23 3.15
CA THR A 218 8.93 -7.67 3.88
C THR A 218 9.15 -7.61 5.39
N SER A 219 9.78 -8.62 6.00
CA SER A 219 10.08 -8.63 7.43
C SER A 219 10.96 -7.43 7.81
N LYS A 220 12.07 -7.23 7.09
CA LYS A 220 12.96 -6.08 7.31
C LYS A 220 12.22 -4.75 7.12
N LEU A 221 11.29 -4.67 6.17
CA LEU A 221 10.51 -3.44 5.97
C LEU A 221 9.52 -3.17 7.10
N ILE A 222 8.89 -4.21 7.66
CA ILE A 222 8.04 -4.08 8.86
C ILE A 222 8.86 -3.54 10.03
N ASP A 223 10.10 -4.01 10.22
CA ASP A 223 10.98 -3.53 11.29
C ASP A 223 11.28 -2.01 11.17
N ASN A 224 11.35 -1.50 9.93
CA ASN A 224 11.66 -0.10 9.63
C ASN A 224 10.41 0.77 9.36
N LEU A 225 9.23 0.32 9.79
CA LEU A 225 7.97 1.04 9.64
C LEU A 225 7.75 2.08 10.76
N GLU A 226 8.72 2.96 10.93
CA GLU A 226 8.65 4.02 11.92
C GLU A 226 7.55 5.05 11.58
N GLY A 227 6.93 5.61 12.62
CA GLY A 227 5.95 6.69 12.47
C GLY A 227 4.62 6.28 11.84
N TYR A 228 4.39 5.01 11.49
CA TYR A 228 3.11 4.56 10.93
C TYR A 228 2.02 4.44 11.99
N SER A 229 2.35 3.85 13.14
CA SER A 229 1.43 3.66 14.27
C SER A 229 2.01 4.26 15.54
N GLN A 230 1.14 4.83 16.37
CA GLN A 230 1.48 5.29 17.71
C GLN A 230 1.92 4.15 18.64
N LEU A 231 1.56 2.91 18.31
CA LEU A 231 1.97 1.70 19.04
C LEU A 231 3.41 1.26 18.70
N GLY A 232 4.07 1.89 17.71
CA GLY A 232 5.47 1.63 17.37
C GLY A 232 5.79 0.15 17.17
N SER A 233 6.77 -0.37 17.92
CA SER A 233 7.24 -1.76 17.80
C SER A 233 6.17 -2.82 18.14
N THR A 234 5.18 -2.49 18.96
CA THR A 234 4.03 -3.38 19.23
C THR A 234 3.20 -3.59 17.97
N TYR A 235 3.00 -2.54 17.17
CA TYR A 235 2.35 -2.65 15.88
C TYR A 235 3.19 -3.47 14.89
N ASN A 236 4.51 -3.25 14.84
CA ASN A 236 5.41 -4.04 13.98
C ASN A 236 5.38 -5.53 14.34
N SER A 237 5.38 -5.85 15.64
CA SER A 237 5.22 -7.24 16.13
C SER A 237 3.88 -7.85 15.70
N TYR A 238 2.80 -7.06 15.70
CA TYR A 238 1.51 -7.52 15.20
C TYR A 238 1.53 -7.76 13.69
N LEU A 239 2.12 -6.85 12.90
CA LEU A 239 2.27 -7.03 11.47
C LEU A 239 3.09 -8.27 11.13
N HIS A 240 4.16 -8.57 11.88
CA HIS A 240 4.91 -9.82 11.71
C HIS A 240 4.03 -11.05 11.90
N LYS A 241 3.14 -11.07 12.90
CA LYS A 241 2.20 -12.18 13.10
C LYS A 241 1.25 -12.32 11.91
N VAL A 242 0.65 -11.22 11.45
CA VAL A 242 -0.25 -11.23 10.28
C VAL A 242 0.49 -11.67 9.02
N PHE A 243 1.68 -11.13 8.77
CA PHE A 243 2.49 -11.49 7.61
C PHE A 243 2.85 -12.99 7.65
N ASN A 244 3.43 -13.48 8.74
CA ASN A 244 3.89 -14.85 8.85
C ASN A 244 2.76 -15.88 8.74
N SER A 245 1.60 -15.62 9.35
CA SER A 245 0.45 -16.53 9.28
C SER A 245 -0.27 -16.52 7.93
N ASN A 246 -0.01 -15.55 7.05
CA ASN A 246 -0.73 -15.39 5.79
C ASN A 246 0.16 -15.32 4.54
N LYS A 247 1.49 -15.41 4.68
CA LYS A 247 2.45 -15.32 3.56
C LYS A 247 2.10 -16.26 2.40
N GLY A 248 1.71 -17.51 2.71
CA GLY A 248 1.35 -18.51 1.70
C GLY A 248 0.08 -18.13 0.92
N LEU A 249 -0.94 -17.59 1.60
CA LEU A 249 -2.17 -17.12 0.94
C LEU A 249 -1.89 -15.92 0.02
N ILE A 250 -1.01 -15.01 0.45
CA ILE A 250 -0.62 -13.86 -0.38
C ILE A 250 0.15 -14.34 -1.61
N THR A 251 1.10 -15.27 -1.46
CA THR A 251 1.85 -15.84 -2.59
C THR A 251 0.91 -16.53 -3.59
N GLN A 252 -0.04 -17.34 -3.11
CA GLN A 252 -1.04 -17.98 -3.98
C GLN A 252 -1.86 -16.94 -4.78
N ALA A 253 -2.29 -15.86 -4.13
CA ALA A 253 -3.02 -14.79 -4.81
C ALA A 253 -2.15 -14.07 -5.87
N GLN A 254 -0.85 -13.91 -5.62
CA GLN A 254 0.07 -13.33 -6.60
C GLN A 254 0.32 -14.25 -7.80
N GLU A 255 0.46 -15.56 -7.57
CA GLU A 255 0.63 -16.55 -8.63
C GLU A 255 -0.63 -16.62 -9.51
N PHE A 256 -1.81 -16.66 -8.89
CA PHE A 256 -3.09 -16.61 -9.59
C PHE A 256 -3.23 -15.35 -10.46
N ALA A 257 -2.95 -14.17 -9.89
CA ALA A 257 -3.02 -12.91 -10.61
C ALA A 257 -2.08 -12.82 -11.83
N LYS A 258 -0.95 -13.55 -11.82
CA LYS A 258 -0.04 -13.59 -12.97
C LYS A 258 -0.57 -14.48 -14.09
N ASN A 259 -1.23 -15.58 -13.73
CA ASN A 259 -1.75 -16.56 -14.70
C ASN A 259 -3.01 -16.05 -15.41
N ASP A 260 -3.82 -15.22 -14.77
CA ASP A 260 -5.02 -14.59 -15.38
C ASP A 260 -4.68 -13.49 -16.43
N HIS A 261 -3.41 -13.14 -16.58
CA HIS A 261 -2.92 -12.13 -17.53
C HIS A 261 -2.06 -12.75 -18.65
N HIS A 262 -2.13 -14.06 -18.84
CA HIS A 262 -1.64 -14.78 -20.03
C HIS A 262 -2.83 -15.36 -20.80
#